data_AF-A0A4V2JX62-F1
#
_entry.id   AF-A0A4V2JX62-F1
#
_cell.length_a   1.000
_cell.length_b   1.000
_cell.length_c   1.000
_cell.angle_alpha   90.00
_cell.angle_beta   90.00
_cell.angle_gamma   90.00
#
_symmetry.space_group_name_H-M   'P 1'
#
loop_
_entity.id
_entity.type
_entity.pdbx_description
1 polymer ?
#
loop_
_entity_poly.entity_id
_entity_poly.type
_entity_poly.pdbx_seq_one_letter_code
_entity_poly.pdbx_strand_id
1 'polypeptide(L)'
;VNHGNEKQYFFALFCILYCYEIKKYEELEKIICDNLFDKKGENMCLLYFLNLIDFSFSDNIYEKENQNTEKENENVENTENNSKILIKIGEIKAEEICKLLYKDLRLNKMMRDIRVKKLRVISVLKKFYNLKLKIFDYVVKIVDPSKEDLGQLMTVLIECLTPDEAKKGVDMVLDKFCNLAKDDDMVVYGLNILKEISVRFDLDVISYLEDYKKSKSKAVGYAYKMLVKSYNEKKVVGNRSLLYVRKKASEANKENKKDSTEKKNKYKNFKKGNKRRKNNKLK
;
A
#
# COMPACT_ATOMS: atom_id res chain seq x y z
N VAL A 1 -1.34 -33.40 -25.65
CA VAL A 1 -1.58 -33.30 -24.19
C VAL A 1 -0.29 -33.64 -23.48
N ASN A 2 0.50 -32.63 -23.11
CA ASN A 2 1.62 -32.81 -22.19
C ASN A 2 1.30 -31.93 -20.98
N HIS A 3 0.71 -32.54 -19.96
CA HIS A 3 0.48 -31.85 -18.70
C HIS A 3 1.78 -31.84 -17.93
N GLY A 4 2.61 -30.85 -18.26
CA GLY A 4 3.71 -30.49 -17.37
C GLY A 4 3.17 -30.29 -15.95
N ASN A 5 3.94 -30.72 -14.96
CA ASN A 5 3.57 -30.52 -13.58
C ASN A 5 3.54 -29.02 -13.24
N GLU A 6 2.98 -28.68 -12.09
CA GLU A 6 2.79 -27.29 -11.67
C GLU A 6 4.11 -26.49 -11.65
N LYS A 7 5.23 -27.11 -11.30
CA LYS A 7 6.55 -26.46 -11.33
C LYS A 7 7.00 -26.13 -12.77
N GLN A 8 6.75 -27.04 -13.71
CA GLN A 8 7.06 -26.82 -15.12
C GLN A 8 6.21 -25.69 -15.71
N TYR A 9 4.94 -25.59 -15.30
CA TYR A 9 4.08 -24.46 -15.67
C TYR A 9 4.64 -23.13 -15.15
N PHE A 10 5.01 -23.05 -13.87
CA PHE A 10 5.58 -21.83 -13.30
C PHE A 10 6.94 -21.47 -13.92
N PHE A 11 7.78 -22.45 -14.20
CA PHE A 11 9.04 -22.22 -14.90
C PHE A 11 8.83 -21.70 -16.32
N ALA A 12 7.87 -22.26 -17.07
CA ALA A 12 7.51 -21.77 -18.38
C ALA A 12 6.99 -20.32 -18.32
N LEU A 13 6.11 -20.02 -17.36
CA LEU A 13 5.60 -18.66 -17.15
C LEU A 13 6.71 -17.68 -16.77
N PHE A 14 7.66 -18.08 -15.91
CA PHE A 14 8.87 -17.30 -15.61
C PHE A 14 9.67 -16.97 -16.87
N CYS A 15 9.95 -17.99 -17.70
CA CYS A 15 10.69 -17.79 -18.95
C CYS A 15 9.94 -16.84 -19.90
N ILE A 16 8.62 -16.95 -20.00
CA ILE A 16 7.78 -16.04 -20.81
C ILE A 16 7.93 -14.60 -20.32
N LEU A 17 7.81 -14.36 -19.02
CA LEU A 17 7.95 -13.02 -18.42
C LEU A 17 9.35 -12.44 -18.66
N TYR A 18 10.39 -13.24 -18.44
CA TYR A 18 11.79 -12.84 -18.67
C TYR A 18 12.08 -12.54 -20.15
N CYS A 19 11.61 -13.39 -21.06
CA CYS A 19 11.76 -13.17 -22.49
C CYS A 19 11.00 -11.92 -22.96
N TYR A 20 9.80 -11.68 -22.44
CA TYR A 20 9.04 -10.47 -22.73
C TYR A 20 9.77 -9.21 -22.23
N GLU A 21 10.38 -9.26 -21.04
CA GLU A 21 11.18 -8.15 -20.50
C GLU A 21 12.36 -7.77 -21.41
N ILE A 22 13.05 -8.76 -21.99
CA ILE A 22 14.22 -8.52 -22.86
C ILE A 22 13.82 -8.12 -24.28
N LYS A 23 12.86 -8.85 -24.87
CA LYS A 23 12.60 -8.81 -26.32
C LYS A 23 11.28 -8.16 -26.71
N LYS A 24 10.34 -7.99 -25.78
CA LYS A 24 9.07 -7.28 -25.98
C LYS A 24 8.20 -7.86 -27.12
N TYR A 25 8.18 -9.18 -27.28
CA TYR A 25 7.37 -9.85 -28.29
C TYR A 25 5.86 -9.74 -27.97
N GLU A 26 5.05 -9.24 -28.90
CA GLU A 26 3.60 -9.01 -28.72
C GLU A 26 2.83 -10.32 -28.45
N GLU A 27 3.29 -11.45 -29.01
CA GLU A 27 2.65 -12.75 -28.79
C GLU A 27 2.74 -13.20 -27.33
N LEU A 28 3.82 -12.83 -26.65
CA LEU A 28 4.01 -13.12 -25.22
C LEU A 28 3.14 -12.23 -24.35
N GLU A 29 2.87 -10.98 -24.76
CA GLU A 29 1.98 -10.06 -24.06
C GLU A 29 0.58 -10.68 -23.88
N LYS A 30 0.04 -11.28 -24.96
CA LYS A 30 -1.25 -11.95 -24.91
C LYS A 30 -1.26 -13.09 -23.89
N ILE A 31 -0.22 -13.92 -23.89
CA ILE A 31 -0.09 -15.04 -22.95
C ILE A 31 -0.03 -14.51 -21.51
N ILE A 32 0.73 -13.44 -21.26
CA ILE A 32 0.83 -12.82 -19.93
C ILE A 32 -0.53 -12.27 -19.48
N CYS A 33 -1.26 -11.59 -20.36
CA CYS A 33 -2.57 -11.03 -20.07
C CYS A 33 -3.62 -12.13 -19.80
N ASP A 34 -3.61 -13.21 -20.58
CA ASP A 34 -4.52 -14.35 -20.36
C ASP A 34 -4.25 -15.00 -19.00
N ASN A 35 -2.97 -15.10 -18.59
CA ASN A 35 -2.57 -15.65 -17.30
C ASN A 35 -2.89 -14.75 -16.09
N LEU A 36 -3.28 -13.48 -16.27
CA LEU A 36 -3.83 -12.66 -15.17
C LEU A 36 -5.15 -13.21 -14.61
N PHE A 37 -5.85 -14.03 -15.41
CA PHE A 37 -7.15 -14.60 -15.08
C PHE A 37 -7.10 -16.13 -14.87
N ASP A 38 -5.97 -16.77 -15.16
CA ASP A 38 -5.74 -18.19 -14.84
C ASP A 38 -5.39 -18.34 -13.36
N LYS A 39 -6.18 -19.09 -12.59
CA LYS A 39 -5.94 -19.33 -11.15
C LYS A 39 -4.54 -19.87 -10.84
N LYS A 40 -3.90 -20.58 -11.78
CA LYS A 40 -2.54 -21.08 -11.59
C LYS A 40 -1.50 -19.97 -11.75
N GLY A 41 -1.61 -19.16 -12.81
CA GLY A 41 -0.63 -18.13 -13.18
C GLY A 41 -0.89 -16.74 -12.57
N GLU A 42 -2.11 -16.46 -12.09
CA GLU A 42 -2.58 -15.11 -11.77
C GLU A 42 -1.65 -14.39 -10.81
N ASN A 43 -1.19 -15.06 -9.75
CA ASN A 43 -0.36 -14.43 -8.73
C ASN A 43 1.01 -14.03 -9.29
N MET A 44 1.58 -14.85 -10.18
CA MET A 44 2.88 -14.57 -10.79
C MET A 44 2.79 -13.40 -11.76
N CYS A 45 1.75 -13.37 -12.60
CA CYS A 45 1.49 -12.25 -13.49
C CYS A 45 1.17 -10.97 -12.72
N LEU A 46 0.34 -11.02 -11.68
CA LEU A 46 0.07 -9.85 -10.83
C LEU A 46 1.34 -9.32 -10.17
N LEU A 47 2.20 -10.19 -9.65
CA LEU A 47 3.48 -9.77 -9.07
C LEU A 47 4.41 -9.18 -10.13
N TYR A 48 4.45 -9.75 -11.34
CA TYR A 48 5.19 -9.18 -12.44
C TYR A 48 4.72 -7.75 -12.73
N PHE A 49 3.42 -7.54 -12.99
CA PHE A 49 2.87 -6.21 -13.21
C PHE A 49 3.24 -5.25 -12.07
N LEU A 50 3.08 -5.67 -10.81
CA LEU A 50 3.41 -4.84 -9.66
C LEU A 50 4.91 -4.56 -9.52
N ASN A 51 5.80 -5.48 -9.92
CA ASN A 51 7.25 -5.29 -9.86
C ASN A 51 7.77 -4.42 -11.01
N LEU A 52 7.09 -4.40 -12.16
CA LEU A 52 7.38 -3.49 -13.27
C LEU A 52 7.09 -2.02 -12.92
N ILE A 53 6.30 -1.81 -11.88
CA ILE A 53 5.88 -0.49 -11.42
C ILE A 53 6.77 -0.14 -10.25
N ASP A 54 7.76 0.71 -10.49
CA ASP A 54 8.52 1.30 -9.40
C ASP A 54 7.59 2.24 -8.60
N PHE A 55 7.16 1.81 -7.42
CA PHE A 55 6.28 2.61 -6.55
C PHE A 55 6.98 3.87 -6.01
N SER A 56 8.30 4.00 -6.20
CA SER A 56 9.04 5.26 -5.98
C SER A 56 8.56 6.40 -6.90
N PHE A 57 7.89 6.09 -8.02
CA PHE A 57 7.31 7.10 -8.91
C PHE A 57 6.12 7.86 -8.32
N SER A 58 5.51 7.36 -7.23
CA SER A 58 4.50 8.15 -6.51
C SER A 58 5.08 9.44 -5.93
N ASP A 59 6.41 9.52 -5.77
CA ASP A 59 7.09 10.70 -5.27
C ASP A 59 7.37 11.76 -6.35
N ASN A 60 7.55 11.39 -7.63
CA ASN A 60 8.00 12.28 -8.70
C ASN A 60 6.88 12.92 -9.55
N ILE A 61 5.67 12.36 -9.59
CA ILE A 61 4.59 12.88 -10.46
C ILE A 61 3.98 14.17 -9.88
N TYR A 62 3.86 14.28 -8.55
CA TYR A 62 3.37 15.50 -7.90
C TYR A 62 4.35 16.67 -7.92
N GLU A 63 5.64 16.41 -8.18
CA GLU A 63 6.61 17.49 -8.41
C GLU A 63 6.48 18.08 -9.81
N LYS A 64 6.14 17.27 -10.82
CA LYS A 64 5.93 17.75 -12.20
C LYS A 64 4.65 18.57 -12.40
N GLU A 65 3.55 18.23 -11.73
CA GLU A 65 2.30 19.00 -11.83
C GLU A 65 2.38 20.39 -11.14
N ASN A 66 3.33 20.58 -10.22
CA ASN A 66 3.53 21.83 -9.46
C ASN A 66 4.79 22.63 -9.87
N GLN A 67 5.52 22.21 -10.90
CA GLN A 67 6.73 22.89 -11.40
C GLN A 67 6.53 23.61 -12.74
N ASN A 68 5.29 23.75 -13.24
CA ASN A 68 4.99 24.54 -14.44
C ASN A 68 5.03 26.07 -14.21
N THR A 69 5.92 26.52 -13.34
CA THR A 69 6.44 27.89 -13.35
C THR A 69 7.95 27.82 -13.09
N GLU A 70 8.69 28.04 -14.17
CA GLU A 70 10.11 28.44 -14.21
C GLU A 70 11.18 27.38 -13.88
N LYS A 71 11.60 26.64 -14.90
CA LYS A 71 12.91 26.80 -15.60
C LYS A 71 13.27 25.52 -16.34
N GLU A 72 13.44 25.66 -17.65
CA GLU A 72 14.03 24.66 -18.53
C GLU A 72 15.52 24.44 -18.18
N ASN A 73 15.97 23.21 -18.45
CA ASN A 73 17.35 22.73 -18.53
C ASN A 73 18.06 22.41 -17.21
N GLU A 74 17.93 21.15 -16.80
CA GLU A 74 19.03 20.18 -16.56
C GLU A 74 18.48 19.02 -15.72
N ASN A 75 18.20 17.88 -16.36
CA ASN A 75 18.18 16.49 -15.81
C ASN A 75 17.40 15.53 -16.73
N VAL A 76 17.75 15.51 -18.03
CA VAL A 76 17.12 14.63 -19.03
C VAL A 76 17.62 13.17 -18.92
N GLU A 77 18.77 12.91 -18.29
CA GLU A 77 19.35 11.54 -18.27
C GLU A 77 18.79 10.60 -17.18
N ASN A 78 18.25 11.12 -16.07
CA ASN A 78 17.72 10.26 -14.99
C ASN A 78 16.24 9.89 -15.14
N THR A 79 15.51 10.50 -16.07
CA THR A 79 14.10 10.19 -16.35
C THR A 79 13.91 9.06 -17.37
N GLU A 80 14.95 8.72 -18.14
CA GLU A 80 14.90 7.64 -19.15
C GLU A 80 15.12 6.23 -18.60
N ASN A 81 15.71 6.07 -17.41
CA ASN A 81 15.98 4.73 -16.86
C ASN A 81 14.83 4.15 -16.04
N ASN A 82 14.05 4.97 -15.33
CA ASN A 82 12.95 4.46 -14.49
C ASN A 82 11.60 4.35 -15.26
N SER A 83 11.55 4.83 -16.50
CA SER A 83 10.39 4.74 -17.41
C SER A 83 10.42 3.51 -18.34
N LYS A 84 11.45 2.65 -18.23
CA LYS A 84 11.71 1.59 -19.23
C LYS A 84 10.76 0.39 -19.23
N ILE A 85 9.82 0.26 -18.28
CA ILE A 85 8.91 -0.90 -18.23
C ILE A 85 7.42 -0.57 -18.02
N LEU A 86 6.99 0.63 -18.41
CA LEU A 86 5.65 0.77 -18.97
C LEU A 86 5.73 0.52 -20.47
N ILE A 87 6.14 -0.71 -20.80
CA ILE A 87 6.12 -1.22 -22.17
C ILE A 87 4.64 -1.37 -22.53
N LYS A 88 4.12 -0.32 -23.15
CA LYS A 88 3.09 -0.29 -24.19
C LYS A 88 2.18 -1.53 -24.28
N ILE A 89 1.49 -1.89 -23.19
CA ILE A 89 0.22 -2.62 -23.31
C ILE A 89 -0.73 -1.78 -24.19
N GLY A 90 -0.53 -0.46 -24.19
CA GLY A 90 -1.33 0.49 -24.94
C GLY A 90 -2.56 0.86 -24.12
N GLU A 91 -2.99 2.11 -24.21
CA GLU A 91 -4.09 2.64 -23.40
C GLU A 91 -5.37 1.81 -23.55
N ILE A 92 -5.71 1.42 -24.79
CA ILE A 92 -6.90 0.63 -25.11
C ILE A 92 -6.87 -0.72 -24.38
N LYS A 93 -5.78 -1.48 -24.49
CA LYS A 93 -5.67 -2.78 -23.81
C LYS A 93 -5.59 -2.61 -22.29
N ALA A 94 -4.95 -1.55 -21.79
CA ALA A 94 -4.92 -1.26 -20.36
C ALA A 94 -6.34 -1.03 -19.81
N GLU A 95 -7.18 -0.30 -20.54
CA GLU A 95 -8.59 -0.12 -20.19
C GLU A 95 -9.36 -1.45 -20.19
N GLU A 96 -9.15 -2.30 -21.20
CA GLU A 96 -9.75 -3.64 -21.27
C GLU A 96 -9.34 -4.54 -20.10
N ILE A 97 -8.03 -4.58 -19.79
CA ILE A 97 -7.50 -5.32 -18.63
C ILE A 97 -8.14 -4.82 -17.34
N CYS A 98 -8.20 -3.50 -17.12
CA CYS A 98 -8.83 -2.94 -15.93
C CYS A 98 -10.32 -3.31 -15.84
N LYS A 99 -11.07 -3.27 -16.96
CA LYS A 99 -12.48 -3.69 -17.03
C LYS A 99 -12.65 -5.17 -16.70
N LEU A 100 -11.80 -6.04 -17.24
CA LEU A 100 -11.83 -7.48 -16.99
C LEU A 100 -11.46 -7.81 -15.55
N LEU A 101 -10.39 -7.22 -15.01
CA LEU A 101 -10.00 -7.37 -13.61
C LEU A 101 -11.10 -6.90 -12.66
N TYR A 102 -11.75 -5.77 -12.97
CA TYR A 102 -12.85 -5.27 -12.15
C TYR A 102 -14.11 -6.14 -12.26
N LYS A 103 -14.41 -6.68 -13.45
CA LYS A 103 -15.48 -7.67 -13.62
C LYS A 103 -15.20 -8.93 -12.79
N ASP A 104 -13.98 -9.45 -12.85
CA ASP A 104 -13.54 -10.62 -12.10
C ASP A 104 -13.66 -10.40 -10.58
N LEU A 105 -13.21 -9.24 -10.09
CA LEU A 105 -13.36 -8.82 -8.68
C LEU A 105 -14.82 -8.87 -8.19
N ARG A 106 -15.78 -8.49 -9.04
CA ARG A 106 -17.20 -8.44 -8.66
C ARG A 106 -17.88 -9.81 -8.73
N LEU A 107 -17.50 -10.67 -9.67
CA LEU A 107 -18.21 -11.91 -9.97
C LEU A 107 -17.62 -13.14 -9.28
N ASN A 108 -16.30 -13.15 -9.05
CA ASN A 108 -15.61 -14.36 -8.61
C ASN A 108 -15.17 -14.29 -7.15
N LYS A 109 -15.38 -15.40 -6.44
CA LYS A 109 -14.85 -15.57 -5.09
C LYS A 109 -13.35 -15.84 -5.18
N MET A 110 -12.55 -14.95 -4.59
CA MET A 110 -11.09 -15.07 -4.54
C MET A 110 -10.55 -14.68 -3.16
N MET A 111 -9.30 -15.05 -2.86
CA MET A 111 -8.64 -14.70 -1.60
C MET A 111 -8.38 -13.19 -1.48
N ARG A 112 -8.35 -12.66 -0.25
CA ARG A 112 -8.17 -11.21 0.01
C ARG A 112 -6.89 -10.67 -0.62
N ASP A 113 -5.77 -11.39 -0.47
CA ASP A 113 -4.48 -11.02 -1.04
C ASP A 113 -4.53 -10.83 -2.57
N ILE A 114 -5.17 -11.76 -3.29
CA ILE A 114 -5.36 -11.64 -4.75
C ILE A 114 -6.25 -10.44 -5.10
N ARG A 115 -7.32 -10.16 -4.32
CA ARG A 115 -8.15 -8.97 -4.54
C ARG A 115 -7.34 -7.69 -4.44
N VAL A 116 -6.52 -7.58 -3.39
CA VAL A 116 -5.68 -6.40 -3.16
C VAL A 116 -4.68 -6.24 -4.30
N LYS A 117 -4.03 -7.32 -4.76
CA LYS A 117 -3.11 -7.27 -5.91
C LYS A 117 -3.80 -6.82 -7.19
N LYS A 118 -4.97 -7.36 -7.52
CA LYS A 118 -5.77 -6.93 -8.69
C LYS A 118 -6.14 -5.46 -8.61
N LEU A 119 -6.58 -4.99 -7.44
CA LEU A 119 -6.88 -3.58 -7.19
C LEU A 119 -5.65 -2.68 -7.35
N ARG A 120 -4.48 -3.12 -6.90
CA ARG A 120 -3.22 -2.38 -7.11
C ARG A 120 -2.84 -2.27 -8.58
N VAL A 121 -2.98 -3.36 -9.35
CA VAL A 121 -2.75 -3.33 -10.81
C VAL A 121 -3.72 -2.35 -11.48
N ILE A 122 -5.02 -2.41 -11.14
CA ILE A 122 -6.00 -1.44 -11.64
C ILE A 122 -5.59 -0.01 -11.29
N SER A 123 -5.20 0.25 -10.04
CA SER A 123 -4.79 1.58 -9.57
C SER A 123 -3.66 2.17 -10.40
N VAL A 124 -2.64 1.36 -10.65
CA VAL A 124 -1.48 1.84 -11.40
C VAL A 124 -1.80 2.05 -12.86
N LEU A 125 -2.47 1.09 -13.52
CA LEU A 125 -2.87 1.26 -14.92
C LEU A 125 -3.80 2.46 -15.08
N LYS A 126 -4.75 2.65 -14.16
CA LYS A 126 -5.63 3.81 -14.12
C LYS A 126 -4.84 5.12 -14.02
N LYS A 127 -3.86 5.18 -13.12
CA LYS A 127 -3.02 6.37 -12.92
C LYS A 127 -2.13 6.66 -14.13
N PHE A 128 -1.46 5.64 -14.64
CA PHE A 128 -0.50 5.80 -15.74
C PHE A 128 -1.18 6.18 -17.06
N TYR A 129 -2.32 5.56 -17.37
CA TYR A 129 -3.08 5.81 -18.59
C TYR A 129 -4.25 6.79 -18.40
N ASN A 130 -4.37 7.44 -17.24
CA ASN A 130 -5.45 8.36 -16.90
C ASN A 130 -6.87 7.82 -17.19
N LEU A 131 -7.12 6.55 -16.86
CA LEU A 131 -8.36 5.85 -17.20
C LEU A 131 -9.54 6.35 -16.34
N LYS A 132 -10.73 6.45 -16.94
CA LYS A 132 -11.96 6.92 -16.26
C LYS A 132 -12.72 5.83 -15.48
N LEU A 133 -12.06 4.74 -15.10
CA LEU A 133 -12.70 3.62 -14.41
C LEU A 133 -13.06 3.95 -12.95
N LYS A 134 -14.33 3.84 -12.57
CA LYS A 134 -14.79 4.05 -11.18
C LYS A 134 -14.81 2.74 -10.40
N ILE A 135 -13.95 2.65 -9.37
CA ILE A 135 -13.87 1.48 -8.48
C ILE A 135 -13.99 1.84 -6.99
N PHE A 136 -14.19 3.12 -6.66
CA PHE A 136 -14.21 3.62 -5.28
C PHE A 136 -15.16 2.83 -4.38
N ASP A 137 -16.43 2.68 -4.78
CA ASP A 137 -17.44 1.97 -4.00
C ASP A 137 -17.06 0.52 -3.68
N TYR A 138 -16.30 -0.13 -4.56
CA TYR A 138 -15.80 -1.48 -4.33
C TYR A 138 -14.63 -1.49 -3.35
N VAL A 139 -13.68 -0.55 -3.48
CA VAL A 139 -12.53 -0.44 -2.57
C VAL A 139 -13.01 -0.15 -1.15
N VAL A 140 -13.94 0.79 -0.96
CA VAL A 140 -14.50 1.15 0.35
C VAL A 140 -15.09 -0.05 1.09
N LYS A 141 -15.74 -0.99 0.39
CA LYS A 141 -16.30 -2.22 0.95
C LYS A 141 -15.23 -3.19 1.48
N ILE A 142 -14.00 -3.11 0.98
CA ILE A 142 -12.90 -4.02 1.32
C ILE A 142 -11.98 -3.40 2.39
N VAL A 143 -11.93 -2.07 2.48
CA VAL A 143 -11.17 -1.34 3.51
C VAL A 143 -11.61 -1.78 4.90
N ASP A 144 -10.66 -2.41 5.60
CA ASP A 144 -10.80 -2.95 6.94
C ASP A 144 -9.56 -2.54 7.74
N PRO A 145 -9.69 -1.60 8.72
CA PRO A 145 -8.57 -1.12 9.52
C PRO A 145 -7.86 -2.21 10.35
N SER A 146 -8.48 -3.39 10.50
CA SER A 146 -7.90 -4.50 11.26
C SER A 146 -6.90 -5.35 10.45
N LYS A 147 -6.78 -5.11 9.14
CA LYS A 147 -6.00 -5.95 8.24
C LYS A 147 -4.65 -5.32 7.87
N GLU A 148 -3.67 -6.17 7.62
CA GLU A 148 -2.28 -5.77 7.32
C GLU A 148 -2.14 -5.08 5.95
N ASP A 149 -3.05 -5.36 5.01
CA ASP A 149 -3.11 -4.78 3.67
C ASP A 149 -3.72 -3.37 3.62
N LEU A 150 -4.10 -2.80 4.77
CA LEU A 150 -4.75 -1.48 4.86
C LEU A 150 -3.97 -0.39 4.12
N GLY A 151 -2.66 -0.30 4.34
CA GLY A 151 -1.82 0.71 3.68
C GLY A 151 -1.90 0.64 2.16
N GLN A 152 -1.84 -0.57 1.60
CA GLN A 152 -1.95 -0.80 0.16
C GLN A 152 -3.33 -0.42 -0.37
N LEU A 153 -4.40 -0.76 0.35
CA LEU A 153 -5.76 -0.40 -0.03
C LEU A 153 -6.02 1.12 0.03
N MET A 154 -5.44 1.81 1.01
CA MET A 154 -5.58 3.27 1.10
C MET A 154 -4.81 3.98 0.00
N THR A 155 -3.64 3.47 -0.41
CA THR A 155 -2.96 3.94 -1.62
C THR A 155 -3.83 3.76 -2.86
N VAL A 156 -4.39 2.56 -3.07
CA VAL A 156 -5.32 2.32 -4.18
C VAL A 156 -6.49 3.29 -4.15
N LEU A 157 -7.09 3.49 -2.98
CA LEU A 157 -8.23 4.39 -2.82
C LEU A 157 -7.87 5.81 -3.23
N ILE A 158 -6.77 6.36 -2.70
CA ILE A 158 -6.33 7.72 -3.03
C ILE A 158 -6.05 7.81 -4.52
N GLU A 159 -5.26 6.91 -5.09
CA GLU A 159 -4.89 6.92 -6.51
C GLU A 159 -6.10 6.85 -7.44
N CYS A 160 -7.11 6.06 -7.08
CA CYS A 160 -8.30 5.84 -7.88
C CYS A 160 -9.43 6.85 -7.66
N LEU A 161 -9.35 7.72 -6.65
CA LEU A 161 -10.37 8.74 -6.42
C LEU A 161 -10.51 9.68 -7.63
N THR A 162 -11.74 9.97 -8.01
CA THR A 162 -12.07 11.03 -8.98
C THR A 162 -12.55 12.29 -8.26
N PRO A 163 -12.52 13.47 -8.92
CA PRO A 163 -12.99 14.71 -8.29
C PRO A 163 -14.42 14.64 -7.75
N ASP A 164 -15.33 13.93 -8.44
CA ASP A 164 -16.72 13.73 -7.99
C ASP A 164 -16.86 12.74 -6.82
N GLU A 165 -15.85 11.91 -6.57
CA GLU A 165 -15.80 10.96 -5.45
C GLU A 165 -15.01 11.51 -4.25
N ALA A 166 -14.25 12.59 -4.42
CA ALA A 166 -13.31 13.10 -3.42
C ALA A 166 -13.99 13.41 -2.06
N LYS A 167 -15.17 14.03 -2.08
CA LYS A 167 -15.94 14.28 -0.85
C LYS A 167 -16.38 13.00 -0.15
N LYS A 168 -16.85 11.99 -0.90
CA LYS A 168 -17.16 10.67 -0.33
C LYS A 168 -15.93 9.99 0.28
N GLY A 169 -14.77 10.21 -0.35
CA GLY A 169 -13.47 9.77 0.17
C GLY A 169 -13.17 10.41 1.53
N VAL A 170 -13.35 11.72 1.66
CA VAL A 170 -13.21 12.45 2.94
C VAL A 170 -14.16 11.90 4.00
N ASP A 171 -15.45 11.79 3.68
CA ASP A 171 -16.47 11.31 4.62
C ASP A 171 -16.14 9.91 5.15
N MET A 172 -15.71 9.01 4.26
CA MET A 172 -15.29 7.66 4.63
C MET A 172 -14.06 7.66 5.54
N VAL A 173 -13.08 8.54 5.28
CA VAL A 173 -11.88 8.62 6.12
C VAL A 173 -12.22 9.16 7.51
N LEU A 174 -13.07 10.18 7.57
CA LEU A 174 -13.55 10.75 8.83
C LEU A 174 -14.27 9.69 9.68
N ASP A 175 -15.21 8.96 9.07
CA ASP A 175 -15.99 7.92 9.75
C ASP A 175 -15.13 6.75 10.23
N LYS A 176 -14.26 6.22 9.36
CA LYS A 176 -13.49 5.00 9.66
C LYS A 176 -12.24 5.22 10.52
N PHE A 177 -11.60 6.40 10.44
CA PHE A 177 -10.28 6.62 11.03
C PHE A 177 -10.20 7.81 11.99
N CYS A 178 -10.95 8.89 11.74
CA CYS A 178 -10.87 10.13 12.52
C CYS A 178 -12.05 10.32 13.48
N ASN A 179 -12.56 9.23 14.07
CA ASN A 179 -13.62 9.34 15.08
C ASN A 179 -13.04 9.30 16.52
N LEU A 180 -13.74 9.93 17.47
CA LEU A 180 -13.29 10.05 18.86
C LEU A 180 -13.13 8.70 19.59
N ALA A 181 -13.70 7.62 19.06
CA ALA A 181 -13.55 6.28 19.61
C ALA A 181 -12.28 5.54 19.13
N LYS A 182 -11.51 6.13 18.20
CA LYS A 182 -10.24 5.55 17.71
C LYS A 182 -9.06 5.96 18.57
N ASP A 183 -8.04 5.09 18.57
CA ASP A 183 -6.75 5.41 19.16
C ASP A 183 -5.99 6.47 18.36
N ASP A 184 -5.08 7.17 19.03
CA ASP A 184 -4.27 8.25 18.44
C ASP A 184 -3.52 7.83 17.17
N ASP A 185 -3.02 6.59 17.08
CA ASP A 185 -2.25 6.13 15.93
C ASP A 185 -3.17 5.99 14.69
N MET A 186 -4.40 5.52 14.90
CA MET A 186 -5.43 5.43 13.85
C MET A 186 -5.92 6.82 13.41
N VAL A 187 -6.10 7.75 14.34
CA VAL A 187 -6.47 9.14 14.01
C VAL A 187 -5.36 9.80 13.20
N VAL A 188 -4.10 9.66 13.63
CA VAL A 188 -2.94 10.17 12.88
C VAL A 188 -2.88 9.59 11.46
N TYR A 189 -3.19 8.30 11.33
CA TYR A 189 -3.28 7.65 10.03
C TYR A 189 -4.36 8.27 9.14
N GLY A 190 -5.57 8.45 9.66
CA GLY A 190 -6.67 9.12 8.96
C GLY A 190 -6.33 10.55 8.55
N LEU A 191 -5.71 11.34 9.44
CA LEU A 191 -5.26 12.70 9.13
C LEU A 191 -4.21 12.73 8.01
N ASN A 192 -3.30 11.75 7.94
CA ASN A 192 -2.35 11.66 6.83
C ASN A 192 -3.02 11.32 5.50
N ILE A 193 -4.10 10.53 5.50
CA ILE A 193 -4.89 10.27 4.29
C ILE A 193 -5.65 11.53 3.86
N LEU A 194 -6.31 12.22 4.81
CA LEU A 194 -7.01 13.47 4.52
C LEU A 194 -6.07 14.55 3.99
N LYS A 195 -4.83 14.60 4.48
CA LYS A 195 -3.78 15.46 3.95
C LYS A 195 -3.54 15.21 2.45
N GLU A 196 -3.36 13.96 2.03
CA GLU A 196 -3.19 13.60 0.60
C GLU A 196 -4.41 13.99 -0.24
N ILE A 197 -5.63 13.68 0.23
CA ILE A 197 -6.87 14.02 -0.48
C ILE A 197 -7.05 15.54 -0.60
N SER A 198 -6.83 16.28 0.49
CA SER A 198 -7.01 17.74 0.55
C SER A 198 -6.11 18.48 -0.42
N VAL A 199 -4.84 18.07 -0.54
CA VAL A 199 -3.88 18.67 -1.46
C VAL A 199 -4.23 18.31 -2.90
N ARG A 200 -4.54 17.04 -3.17
CA ARG A 200 -4.81 16.57 -4.53
C ARG A 200 -6.07 17.17 -5.15
N PHE A 201 -7.12 17.34 -4.37
CA PHE A 201 -8.44 17.78 -4.87
C PHE A 201 -8.81 19.21 -4.45
N ASP A 202 -7.87 19.93 -3.82
CA ASP A 202 -8.10 21.27 -3.27
C ASP A 202 -9.36 21.34 -2.39
N LEU A 203 -9.49 20.37 -1.48
CA LEU A 203 -10.65 20.26 -0.58
C LEU A 203 -10.31 20.74 0.82
N ASP A 204 -11.07 21.72 1.32
CA ASP A 204 -11.01 22.10 2.72
C ASP A 204 -11.63 21.01 3.61
N VAL A 205 -10.75 20.26 4.26
CA VAL A 205 -11.12 19.25 5.25
C VAL A 205 -10.90 19.73 6.69
N ILE A 206 -10.34 20.93 6.89
CA ILE A 206 -9.90 21.45 8.19
C ILE A 206 -11.12 21.78 9.07
N SER A 207 -12.19 22.31 8.45
CA SER A 207 -13.45 22.63 9.13
C SER A 207 -14.10 21.44 9.83
N TYR A 208 -13.89 20.21 9.34
CA TYR A 208 -14.40 18.98 9.99
C TYR A 208 -13.52 18.49 11.15
N LEU A 209 -12.36 19.12 11.38
CA LEU A 209 -11.30 18.63 12.26
C LEU A 209 -10.97 19.63 13.39
N GLU A 210 -11.83 20.60 13.66
CA GLU A 210 -11.59 21.64 14.67
C GLU A 210 -11.29 21.08 16.06
N ASP A 211 -11.92 19.97 16.42
CA ASP A 211 -11.71 19.27 17.70
C ASP A 211 -10.24 18.86 17.90
N TYR A 212 -9.51 18.59 16.81
CA TYR A 212 -8.12 18.19 16.85
C TYR A 212 -7.14 19.36 17.01
N LYS A 213 -7.57 20.60 16.78
CA LYS A 213 -6.74 21.81 16.95
C LYS A 213 -6.19 21.94 18.37
N LYS A 214 -6.97 21.50 19.36
CA LYS A 214 -6.62 21.51 20.79
C LYS A 214 -6.37 20.11 21.36
N SER A 215 -6.07 19.14 20.49
CA SER A 215 -5.82 17.77 20.94
C SER A 215 -4.69 17.74 21.97
N LYS A 216 -4.93 17.06 23.09
CA LYS A 216 -3.91 16.81 24.12
C LYS A 216 -2.87 15.80 23.66
N SER A 217 -3.18 15.02 22.63
CA SER A 217 -2.22 14.08 22.03
C SER A 217 -1.23 14.84 21.14
N LYS A 218 0.06 14.79 21.52
CA LYS A 218 1.14 15.39 20.74
C LYS A 218 1.19 14.84 19.31
N ALA A 219 0.89 13.55 19.13
CA ALA A 219 0.93 12.89 17.83
C ALA A 219 -0.20 13.40 16.92
N VAL A 220 -1.44 13.37 17.43
CA VAL A 220 -2.62 13.87 16.69
C VAL A 220 -2.49 15.36 16.39
N GLY A 221 -2.08 16.17 17.38
CA GLY A 221 -1.87 17.60 17.20
C GLY A 221 -0.78 17.93 16.16
N TYR A 222 0.29 17.13 16.10
CA TYR A 222 1.31 17.29 15.06
C TYR A 222 0.77 16.92 13.67
N ALA A 223 0.07 15.79 13.54
CA ALA A 223 -0.53 15.37 12.27
C ALA A 223 -1.54 16.40 11.75
N TYR A 224 -2.39 16.95 12.62
CA TYR A 224 -3.32 18.03 12.29
C TYR A 224 -2.59 19.28 11.76
N LYS A 225 -1.53 19.73 12.46
CA LYS A 225 -0.71 20.88 11.99
C LYS A 225 -0.07 20.63 10.63
N MET A 226 0.39 19.41 10.36
CA MET A 226 0.96 19.05 9.06
C MET A 226 -0.10 19.04 7.96
N LEU A 227 -1.33 18.59 8.25
CA LEU A 227 -2.45 18.68 7.31
C LEU A 227 -2.75 20.15 6.97
N VAL A 228 -2.93 21.01 7.98
CA VAL A 228 -3.21 22.44 7.79
C VAL A 228 -2.10 23.10 6.96
N LYS A 229 -0.83 22.83 7.31
CA LYS A 229 0.32 23.36 6.57
C LYS A 229 0.29 22.89 5.11
N SER A 230 0.03 21.61 4.87
CA SER A 230 0.02 21.04 3.52
C SER A 230 -1.08 21.62 2.64
N TYR A 231 -2.27 21.83 3.22
CA TYR A 231 -3.39 22.45 2.53
C TYR A 231 -3.13 23.92 2.17
N ASN A 232 -2.51 24.67 3.07
CA ASN A 232 -2.15 26.08 2.83
C ASN A 232 -1.04 26.22 1.80
N GLU A 233 -0.04 25.33 1.82
CA GLU A 233 1.10 25.36 0.88
C GLU A 233 0.80 24.64 -0.44
N LYS A 234 -0.39 24.06 -0.60
CA LYS A 234 -0.80 23.23 -1.77
C LYS A 234 0.22 22.14 -2.12
N LYS A 235 0.91 21.63 -1.10
CA LYS A 235 1.97 20.62 -1.21
C LYS A 235 1.90 19.72 0.00
N VAL A 236 2.05 18.41 -0.21
CA VAL A 236 2.12 17.47 0.91
C VAL A 236 3.43 17.67 1.69
N VAL A 237 3.33 18.05 2.97
CA VAL A 237 4.46 18.29 3.88
C VAL A 237 4.57 17.20 4.94
N GLY A 238 5.82 16.90 5.35
CA GLY A 238 6.14 15.93 6.39
C GLY A 238 6.09 14.49 5.89
N ASN A 239 6.02 13.53 6.81
CA ASN A 239 6.04 12.11 6.46
C ASN A 239 4.76 11.71 5.68
N ARG A 240 4.95 11.07 4.52
CA ARG A 240 3.89 10.51 3.66
C ARG A 240 3.50 9.08 4.02
N SER A 241 4.09 8.50 5.06
CA SER A 241 3.86 7.09 5.40
C SER A 241 2.36 6.78 5.59
N LEU A 242 1.80 6.06 4.61
CA LEU A 242 0.51 5.39 4.70
C LEU A 242 0.66 4.00 5.36
N LEU A 243 1.76 3.74 6.07
CA LEU A 243 1.94 2.53 6.86
C LEU A 243 1.25 2.72 8.21
N TYR A 244 0.08 2.12 8.37
CA TYR A 244 -0.50 1.92 9.68
C TYR A 244 0.23 0.76 10.39
N VAL A 245 1.02 1.08 11.40
CA VAL A 245 1.61 0.07 12.30
C VAL A 245 0.73 0.01 13.54
N ARG A 246 -0.17 -0.98 13.59
CA ARG A 246 -0.93 -1.27 14.80
C ARG A 246 0.08 -1.55 15.91
N LYS A 247 0.08 -0.76 16.99
CA LYS A 247 0.70 -1.18 18.24
C LYS A 247 -0.06 -2.42 18.70
N LYS A 248 0.44 -3.62 18.38
CA LYS A 248 0.00 -4.87 19.03
C LYS A 248 -0.04 -4.54 20.52
N ALA A 249 -1.20 -4.71 21.16
CA ALA A 249 -1.45 -4.42 22.57
C ALA A 249 -0.17 -4.66 23.36
N SER A 250 0.54 -3.57 23.69
CA SER A 250 1.90 -3.68 24.18
C SER A 250 1.92 -4.30 25.57
N GLU A 251 0.77 -4.45 26.20
CA GLU A 251 0.58 -5.03 27.53
C GLU A 251 0.65 -6.56 27.49
N ALA A 252 -0.07 -7.25 26.59
CA ALA A 252 -0.03 -8.71 26.50
C ALA A 252 1.34 -9.29 26.09
N ASN A 253 2.13 -8.55 25.29
CA ASN A 253 3.49 -8.96 24.92
C ASN A 253 4.57 -8.48 25.91
N LYS A 254 4.33 -7.42 26.70
CA LYS A 254 5.21 -7.03 27.82
C LYS A 254 5.03 -7.94 29.02
N GLU A 255 3.81 -8.40 29.31
CA GLU A 255 3.55 -9.40 30.35
C GLU A 255 4.18 -10.75 30.00
N ASN A 256 4.00 -11.24 28.76
CA ASN A 256 4.64 -12.48 28.31
C ASN A 256 6.19 -12.39 28.24
N LYS A 257 6.74 -11.19 27.94
CA LYS A 257 8.20 -10.97 28.03
C LYS A 257 8.70 -10.88 29.46
N LYS A 258 7.97 -10.24 30.39
CA LYS A 258 8.32 -10.20 31.82
C LYS A 258 8.26 -11.60 32.44
N ASP A 259 7.22 -12.37 32.16
CA ASP A 259 7.04 -13.71 32.73
C ASP A 259 8.06 -14.72 32.15
N SER A 260 8.49 -14.55 30.89
CA SER A 260 9.57 -15.35 30.30
C SER A 260 10.98 -14.92 30.72
N THR A 261 11.21 -13.64 31.06
CA THR A 261 12.49 -13.20 31.65
C THR A 261 12.61 -13.58 33.13
N GLU A 262 11.53 -13.54 33.90
CA GLU A 262 11.52 -14.04 35.28
C GLU A 262 11.74 -15.56 35.35
N LYS A 263 11.08 -16.35 34.48
CA LYS A 263 11.33 -17.81 34.38
C LYS A 263 12.77 -18.12 33.95
N LYS A 264 13.34 -17.39 32.99
CA LYS A 264 14.75 -17.56 32.58
C LYS A 264 15.74 -17.17 33.68
N ASN A 265 15.44 -16.14 34.48
CA ASN A 265 16.29 -15.73 35.60
C ASN A 265 16.19 -16.70 36.81
N LYS A 266 15.01 -17.24 37.11
CA LYS A 266 14.86 -18.35 38.09
C LYS A 266 15.67 -19.58 37.69
N TYR A 267 15.62 -19.99 36.42
CA TYR A 267 16.38 -21.16 35.93
C TYR A 267 17.90 -20.97 35.96
N LYS A 268 18.41 -19.76 35.68
CA LYS A 268 19.85 -19.43 35.78
C LYS A 268 20.33 -19.41 37.23
N ASN A 269 19.51 -18.93 38.17
CA ASN A 269 19.86 -18.90 39.59
C ASN A 269 19.81 -20.29 40.25
N PHE A 270 18.93 -21.18 39.80
CA PHE A 270 18.92 -22.59 40.25
C PHE A 270 20.19 -23.36 39.85
N LYS A 271 20.71 -23.12 38.63
CA LYS A 271 21.97 -23.76 38.17
C LYS A 271 23.22 -23.23 38.87
N LYS A 272 23.23 -21.98 39.34
CA LYS A 272 24.33 -21.42 40.14
C LYS A 272 24.34 -21.92 41.60
N GLY A 273 23.16 -22.16 42.19
CA GLY A 273 23.04 -22.73 43.55
C GLY A 273 23.54 -24.17 43.66
N ASN A 274 23.30 -25.01 42.64
CA ASN A 274 23.71 -26.42 42.67
C ASN A 274 25.20 -26.68 42.35
N LYS A 275 25.91 -25.72 41.74
CA LYS A 275 27.38 -25.81 41.59
C LYS A 275 28.14 -25.48 42.88
N ARG A 276 27.62 -24.58 43.73
CA ARG A 276 28.25 -24.26 45.03
C ARG A 276 28.09 -25.35 46.08
N ARG A 277 27.03 -26.18 46.02
CA ARG A 277 26.83 -27.29 46.97
C ARG A 277 27.68 -28.54 46.69
N LYS A 278 28.15 -28.75 45.45
CA LYS A 278 29.02 -29.90 45.13
C LYS A 278 30.49 -29.71 45.52
N ASN A 279 30.98 -28.48 45.64
CA ASN A 279 32.38 -28.22 46.03
C ASN A 279 32.62 -28.19 47.55
N ASN A 280 31.59 -28.26 48.38
CA ASN A 280 31.73 -28.33 49.85
C ASN A 280 31.49 -29.75 50.43
N LYS A 281 31.39 -30.78 49.59
CA LYS A 281 31.28 -32.20 50.01
C LYS A 281 32.51 -33.06 49.66
N LEU A 282 33.59 -32.43 49.21
CA LEU A 282 34.92 -33.02 49.07
C LEU A 282 35.88 -32.17 49.91
N LYS A 283 35.73 -32.29 51.22
CA LYS A 283 36.77 -32.06 52.23
C LYS A 283 36.98 -33.39 52.92
#